data_AF-B4GQ56-F1
#
_entry.id   AF-B4GQ56-F1
#
_cell.length_a   1.000
_cell.length_b   1.000
_cell.length_c   1.000
_cell.angle_alpha   90.00
_cell.angle_beta   90.00
_cell.angle_gamma   90.00
#
_symmetry.space_group_name_H-M   'P 1'
#
loop_
_entity.id
_entity.type
_entity.pdbx_description
1 polymer ?
#
loop_
_entity_poly.entity_id
_entity_poly.type
_entity_poly.pdbx_seq_one_letter_code
_entity_poly.pdbx_strand_id
1 'polypeptide(L)'
;MERMLKRSRGKNFSEAEVRILFQLVDNHKDVLLNKKSYTATWKLKSETWVKIAEEYCTQSGVARTWVALRDKYTNANRKERRCHADLSLSSGSHNQAPSQHQYEANYSESTQEGRNNLWKEKFSLIKLQRDYIRDENTRLAETHRIEMEKQQLELQHLRLKNQLLELEIEELKKRG
;
A
#
# COMPACT_ATOMS: atom_id res chain seq x y z
N MET A 1 26.24 -29.11 -0.16
CA MET A 1 25.43 -28.24 -1.06
C MET A 1 23.97 -28.52 -0.80
N GLU A 2 23.33 -27.65 -0.05
CA GLU A 2 21.93 -27.77 0.37
C GLU A 2 21.02 -27.48 -0.83
N ARG A 3 20.22 -28.47 -1.24
CA ARG A 3 19.31 -28.36 -2.38
C ARG A 3 18.15 -27.45 -1.98
N MET A 4 18.16 -26.21 -2.44
CA MET A 4 17.02 -25.30 -2.34
C MET A 4 15.80 -25.97 -2.99
N LEU A 5 14.81 -26.36 -2.18
CA LEU A 5 13.51 -26.82 -2.64
C LEU A 5 12.89 -25.72 -3.51
N LYS A 6 12.83 -25.97 -4.82
CA LYS A 6 12.15 -25.08 -5.79
C LYS A 6 10.72 -24.88 -5.29
N ARG A 7 10.33 -23.62 -5.02
CA ARG A 7 8.95 -23.30 -4.61
C ARG A 7 7.98 -23.87 -5.64
N SER A 8 7.13 -24.80 -5.20
CA SER A 8 6.10 -25.36 -6.05
C SER A 8 5.14 -24.24 -6.47
N ARG A 9 4.91 -24.08 -7.77
CA ARG A 9 3.96 -23.09 -8.28
C ARG A 9 2.59 -23.44 -7.70
N GLY A 10 1.91 -22.47 -7.09
CA GLY A 10 0.58 -22.70 -6.51
C GLY A 10 -0.38 -23.26 -7.57
N LYS A 11 -1.26 -24.18 -7.17
CA LYS A 11 -2.31 -24.72 -8.06
C LYS A 11 -3.11 -23.56 -8.64
N ASN A 12 -3.22 -23.47 -9.97
CA ASN A 12 -4.07 -22.50 -10.64
C ASN A 12 -5.54 -22.72 -10.25
N PHE A 13 -6.36 -21.66 -10.37
CA PHE A 13 -7.81 -21.81 -10.27
C PHE A 13 -8.33 -22.44 -11.55
N SER A 14 -9.02 -23.56 -11.42
CA SER A 14 -9.83 -24.16 -12.48
C SER A 14 -11.06 -23.30 -12.79
N GLU A 15 -11.65 -23.50 -13.95
CA GLU A 15 -12.86 -22.78 -14.37
C GLU A 15 -14.05 -23.04 -13.43
N ALA A 16 -14.18 -24.27 -12.91
CA ALA A 16 -15.20 -24.62 -11.93
C ALA A 16 -14.99 -23.89 -10.60
N GLU A 17 -13.74 -23.84 -10.11
CA GLU A 17 -13.37 -23.06 -8.92
C GLU A 17 -13.69 -21.56 -9.08
N VAL A 18 -13.44 -20.99 -10.27
CA VAL A 18 -13.78 -19.58 -10.55
C VAL A 18 -15.31 -19.37 -10.51
N ARG A 19 -16.11 -20.29 -11.07
CA ARG A 19 -17.57 -20.19 -11.04
C ARG A 19 -18.13 -20.24 -9.62
N ILE A 20 -17.64 -21.16 -8.79
CA ILE A 20 -18.01 -21.26 -7.38
C ILE A 20 -17.66 -19.96 -6.64
N LEU A 21 -16.47 -19.42 -6.88
CA LEU A 21 -16.05 -18.15 -6.28
C LEU A 21 -16.99 -16.99 -6.68
N PHE A 22 -17.34 -16.87 -7.95
CA PHE A 22 -18.24 -15.81 -8.41
C PHE A 22 -19.64 -15.95 -7.82
N GLN A 23 -20.19 -17.16 -7.78
CA GLN A 23 -21.50 -17.43 -7.18
C GLN A 23 -21.53 -17.05 -5.69
N LEU A 24 -20.52 -17.46 -4.93
CA LEU A 24 -20.41 -17.12 -3.51
C LEU A 24 -20.29 -15.62 -3.29
N VAL A 25 -19.52 -14.92 -4.11
CA VAL A 25 -19.36 -13.47 -4.01
C VAL A 25 -20.65 -12.73 -4.38
N ASP A 26 -21.41 -13.20 -5.36
CA ASP A 26 -22.71 -12.65 -5.71
C ASP A 26 -23.75 -12.84 -4.59
N ASN A 27 -23.71 -13.98 -3.89
CA ASN A 27 -24.58 -14.23 -2.73
C ASN A 27 -24.33 -13.26 -1.57
N HIS A 28 -23.11 -12.72 -1.43
CA HIS A 28 -22.71 -11.77 -0.38
C HIS A 28 -22.47 -10.35 -0.89
N LYS A 29 -23.00 -10.02 -2.08
CA LYS A 29 -22.75 -8.76 -2.78
C LYS A 29 -23.24 -7.54 -2.02
N ASP A 30 -24.36 -7.66 -1.31
CA ASP A 30 -24.96 -6.63 -0.47
C ASP A 30 -24.02 -6.13 0.63
N VAL A 31 -23.29 -7.05 1.27
CA VAL A 31 -22.30 -6.73 2.30
C VAL A 31 -21.00 -6.21 1.68
N LEU A 32 -20.54 -6.85 0.60
CA LEU A 32 -19.27 -6.51 -0.05
C LEU A 32 -19.30 -5.17 -0.80
N LEU A 33 -20.40 -4.87 -1.48
CA LEU A 33 -20.59 -3.64 -2.27
C LEU A 33 -21.24 -2.50 -1.48
N ASN A 34 -21.49 -2.68 -0.19
CA ASN A 34 -22.00 -1.60 0.66
C ASN A 34 -21.07 -0.37 0.57
N LYS A 35 -21.64 0.77 0.15
CA LYS A 35 -20.96 2.06 -0.09
C LYS A 35 -20.62 2.79 1.23
N LYS A 36 -21.26 2.43 2.33
CA LYS A 36 -20.99 3.00 3.65
C LYS A 36 -19.62 2.55 4.13
N SER A 37 -18.77 3.51 4.50
CA SER A 37 -17.37 3.28 4.90
C SER A 37 -17.21 3.54 6.39
N TYR A 38 -17.79 2.66 7.22
CA TYR A 38 -17.56 2.69 8.67
C TYR A 38 -16.53 1.62 9.05
N THR A 39 -15.83 1.83 10.17
CA THR A 39 -14.85 0.86 10.72
C THR A 39 -15.49 -0.51 10.95
N ALA A 40 -16.76 -0.54 11.37
CA ALA A 40 -17.56 -1.76 11.48
C ALA A 40 -17.79 -2.45 10.12
N THR A 41 -17.93 -1.68 9.05
CA THR A 41 -18.13 -2.20 7.69
C THR A 41 -16.88 -2.88 7.14
N TRP A 42 -15.67 -2.46 7.53
CA TRP A 42 -14.43 -3.12 7.08
C TRP A 42 -14.25 -4.49 7.73
N LYS A 43 -14.52 -4.58 9.04
CA LYS A 43 -14.54 -5.85 9.77
C LYS A 43 -15.57 -6.80 9.17
N LEU A 44 -16.80 -6.32 8.96
CA LEU A 44 -17.87 -7.12 8.37
C LEU A 44 -17.51 -7.64 6.97
N LYS A 45 -16.90 -6.80 6.12
CA LYS A 45 -16.41 -7.24 4.79
C LYS A 45 -15.32 -8.30 4.91
N SER A 46 -14.37 -8.15 5.84
CA SER A 46 -13.32 -9.15 6.05
C SER A 46 -13.89 -10.48 6.58
N GLU A 47 -14.83 -10.44 7.52
CA GLU A 47 -15.52 -11.62 8.04
C GLU A 47 -16.33 -12.32 6.95
N THR A 48 -16.97 -11.55 6.07
CA THR A 48 -17.69 -12.09 4.91
C THR A 48 -16.75 -12.83 3.96
N TRP A 49 -15.55 -12.29 3.71
CA TRP A 49 -14.54 -13.00 2.91
C TRP A 49 -14.02 -14.27 3.58
N VAL A 50 -13.94 -14.31 4.91
CA VAL A 50 -13.59 -15.53 5.66
C VAL A 50 -14.68 -16.58 5.49
N LYS A 51 -15.96 -16.21 5.64
CA LYS A 51 -17.10 -17.11 5.40
C LYS A 51 -17.09 -17.66 3.98
N ILE A 52 -16.88 -16.79 2.97
CA ILE A 52 -16.73 -17.23 1.58
C ILE A 52 -15.60 -18.24 1.42
N ALA A 53 -14.48 -18.10 2.13
CA ALA A 53 -13.37 -19.05 2.05
C ALA A 53 -13.72 -20.42 2.66
N GLU A 54 -14.48 -20.44 3.75
CA GLU A 54 -14.97 -21.68 4.38
C GLU A 54 -15.99 -22.40 3.48
N GLU A 55 -16.95 -21.66 2.93
CA GLU A 55 -17.94 -22.18 1.99
C GLU A 55 -17.29 -22.65 0.69
N TYR A 56 -16.32 -21.90 0.18
CA TYR A 56 -15.51 -22.27 -0.98
C TYR A 56 -14.75 -23.57 -0.72
N CYS A 57 -14.16 -23.75 0.46
CA CYS A 57 -13.48 -24.99 0.82
C CYS A 57 -14.43 -26.18 0.84
N THR A 58 -15.66 -25.97 1.34
CA THR A 58 -16.71 -26.99 1.39
C THR A 58 -17.19 -27.38 -0.01
N GLN A 59 -17.37 -26.40 -0.91
CA GLN A 59 -17.90 -26.63 -2.26
C GLN A 59 -16.85 -27.11 -3.26
N SER A 60 -15.62 -26.57 -3.19
CA SER A 60 -14.55 -26.90 -4.14
C SER A 60 -13.65 -28.05 -3.69
N GLY A 61 -13.68 -28.40 -2.40
CA GLY A 61 -12.75 -29.35 -1.78
C GLY A 61 -11.31 -28.83 -1.69
N VAL A 62 -11.05 -27.57 -2.06
CA VAL A 62 -9.72 -26.96 -2.07
C VAL A 62 -9.68 -25.79 -1.09
N ALA A 63 -8.84 -25.91 -0.06
CA ALA A 63 -8.59 -24.81 0.86
C ALA A 63 -7.83 -23.67 0.16
N ARG A 64 -8.42 -22.47 0.16
CA ARG A 64 -7.78 -21.23 -0.29
C ARG A 64 -8.00 -20.16 0.76
N THR A 65 -7.00 -19.30 0.96
CA THR A 65 -7.16 -18.18 1.88
C THR A 65 -8.12 -17.16 1.29
N TRP A 66 -8.88 -16.49 2.15
CA TRP A 66 -9.80 -15.43 1.76
C TRP A 66 -9.11 -14.32 0.95
N VAL A 67 -7.82 -14.06 1.20
CA VAL A 67 -6.98 -13.12 0.44
C VAL A 67 -6.82 -13.59 -1.00
N ALA A 68 -6.49 -14.87 -1.22
CA ALA A 68 -6.30 -15.41 -2.57
C ALA A 68 -7.60 -15.39 -3.39
N LEU A 69 -8.75 -15.64 -2.74
CA LEU A 69 -10.07 -15.57 -3.37
C LEU A 69 -10.45 -14.14 -3.73
N ARG A 70 -10.29 -13.19 -2.80
CA ARG A 70 -10.53 -11.77 -3.04
C ARG A 70 -9.67 -11.23 -4.18
N ASP A 71 -8.38 -11.54 -4.17
CA ASP A 71 -7.44 -11.07 -5.18
C ASP A 71 -7.76 -11.71 -6.55
N LYS A 72 -8.14 -12.99 -6.60
CA LYS A 72 -8.60 -13.66 -7.83
C LYS A 72 -9.86 -13.00 -8.39
N TYR A 73 -10.87 -12.75 -7.55
CA TYR A 73 -12.12 -12.08 -7.93
C TYR A 73 -11.87 -10.66 -8.45
N THR A 74 -11.04 -9.88 -7.74
CA THR A 74 -10.71 -8.50 -8.13
C THR A 74 -9.96 -8.45 -9.47
N ASN A 75 -9.02 -9.38 -9.69
CA ASN A 75 -8.28 -9.49 -10.93
C ASN A 75 -9.15 -9.98 -12.10
N ALA A 76 -10.09 -10.90 -11.84
CA ALA A 76 -11.04 -11.38 -12.85
C ALA A 76 -11.99 -10.25 -13.30
N ASN A 77 -12.57 -9.49 -12.36
CA ASN A 77 -13.42 -8.32 -12.65
C ASN A 77 -12.67 -7.17 -13.34
N ARG A 78 -11.34 -7.10 -13.19
CA ARG A 78 -10.50 -6.13 -13.91
C ARG A 78 -10.23 -6.58 -15.35
N LYS A 79 -10.11 -7.90 -15.58
CA LYS A 79 -9.93 -8.48 -16.91
C LYS A 79 -11.21 -8.34 -17.75
N GLU A 80 -12.37 -8.58 -17.15
CA GLU A 80 -13.68 -8.44 -17.82
C GLU A 80 -13.96 -7.01 -18.31
N ARG A 81 -13.62 -5.99 -17.49
CA ARG A 81 -13.71 -4.57 -17.90
C ARG A 81 -12.76 -4.18 -19.04
N ARG A 82 -11.62 -4.86 -19.19
CA ARG A 82 -10.70 -4.62 -20.33
C ARG A 82 -11.25 -5.22 -21.62
N CYS A 83 -11.84 -6.41 -21.56
CA CYS A 83 -12.46 -7.03 -22.75
C CYS A 83 -13.73 -6.29 -23.21
N HIS A 84 -14.49 -5.69 -22.29
CA HIS A 84 -15.65 -4.87 -22.64
C HIS A 84 -15.28 -3.53 -23.31
N ALA A 85 -14.08 -3.01 -23.04
CA ALA A 85 -13.56 -1.81 -23.70
C ALA A 85 -13.08 -2.08 -25.14
N ASP A 86 -12.60 -3.29 -25.44
CA ASP A 86 -12.13 -3.66 -26.77
C ASP A 86 -13.29 -3.99 -27.75
N LEU A 87 -14.48 -4.35 -27.25
CA LEU A 87 -15.66 -4.66 -28.07
C LEU A 87 -16.48 -3.43 -28.50
N SER A 88 -16.25 -2.25 -27.91
CA SER A 88 -17.07 -1.05 -28.18
C SER A 88 -16.62 -0.21 -29.37
N LEU A 89 -15.64 -0.66 -30.16
CA LEU A 89 -15.06 0.11 -31.28
C LEU A 89 -15.53 -0.34 -32.68
N SER A 90 -16.50 -1.27 -32.81
CA SER A 90 -16.85 -1.88 -34.11
C SER A 90 -18.31 -1.80 -34.61
N SER A 91 -19.19 -0.97 -34.06
CA SER A 91 -20.49 -0.74 -34.75
C SER A 91 -21.01 0.68 -34.55
N GLY A 92 -21.03 1.44 -35.65
CA GLY A 92 -21.46 2.83 -35.68
C GLY A 92 -22.98 3.06 -35.71
N SER A 93 -23.32 4.28 -35.32
CA SER A 93 -24.37 5.18 -35.83
C SER A 93 -25.83 4.70 -35.87
N HIS A 94 -26.63 5.19 -34.91
CA HIS A 94 -28.00 5.65 -35.18
C HIS A 94 -28.41 6.74 -34.18
N ASN A 95 -28.72 7.93 -34.69
CA ASN A 95 -29.17 9.09 -33.90
C ASN A 95 -30.66 8.95 -33.54
N GLN A 96 -31.01 9.00 -32.25
CA GLN A 96 -32.37 9.33 -31.78
C GLN A 96 -32.30 10.20 -30.52
N ALA A 97 -33.27 11.11 -30.43
CA ALA A 97 -33.31 12.29 -29.58
C ALA A 97 -33.14 12.05 -28.07
N PRO A 98 -32.70 13.06 -27.28
CA PRO A 98 -32.41 12.89 -25.87
C PRO A 98 -33.71 12.74 -25.07
N SER A 99 -33.94 11.54 -24.56
CA SER A 99 -34.96 11.25 -23.56
C SER A 99 -34.63 11.95 -22.23
N GLN A 100 -35.68 12.46 -21.57
CA GLN A 100 -35.64 13.07 -20.23
C GLN A 100 -34.90 12.21 -19.17
N HIS A 101 -34.67 10.92 -19.39
CA HIS A 101 -33.84 10.11 -18.49
C HIS A 101 -32.34 10.46 -18.43
N GLN A 102 -31.85 11.38 -19.27
CA GLN A 102 -30.44 11.79 -19.24
C GLN A 102 -30.12 12.86 -18.18
N TYR A 103 -31.08 13.63 -17.66
CA TYR A 103 -30.78 14.67 -16.67
C TYR A 103 -30.59 14.14 -15.24
N GLU A 104 -31.10 12.95 -14.92
CA GLU A 104 -30.94 12.34 -13.58
C GLU A 104 -29.60 11.60 -13.41
N ALA A 105 -28.98 11.16 -14.51
CA ALA A 105 -27.67 10.52 -14.46
C ALA A 105 -26.54 11.49 -14.11
N ASN A 106 -26.68 12.78 -14.45
CA ASN A 106 -25.63 13.78 -14.24
C ASN A 106 -25.56 14.36 -12.81
N TYR A 107 -26.53 14.09 -11.93
CA TYR A 107 -26.51 14.63 -10.56
C TYR A 107 -26.10 13.61 -9.48
N SER A 108 -25.63 12.42 -9.86
CA SER A 108 -25.17 11.41 -8.89
C SER A 108 -24.04 10.49 -9.39
N GLU A 109 -23.33 10.87 -10.44
CA GLU A 109 -22.20 10.09 -10.96
C GLU A 109 -20.89 10.46 -10.25
N SER A 110 -20.71 9.91 -9.04
CA SER A 110 -19.38 9.79 -8.46
C SER A 110 -18.63 8.70 -9.24
N THR A 111 -18.09 9.09 -10.39
CA THR A 111 -17.38 8.24 -11.34
C THR A 111 -16.30 7.42 -10.61
N GLN A 112 -16.12 6.16 -11.00
CA GLN A 112 -15.06 5.31 -10.43
C GLN A 112 -13.66 5.95 -10.58
N GLU A 113 -13.49 6.84 -11.54
CA GLU A 113 -12.31 7.69 -11.73
C GLU A 113 -12.04 8.61 -10.54
N GLY A 114 -13.06 9.28 -10.00
CA GLY A 114 -12.93 10.09 -8.77
C GLY A 114 -12.44 9.26 -7.58
N ARG A 115 -12.90 8.00 -7.44
CA ARG A 115 -12.43 7.09 -6.39
C ARG A 115 -10.98 6.65 -6.60
N ASN A 116 -10.60 6.33 -7.84
CA ASN A 116 -9.23 5.94 -8.19
C ASN A 116 -8.25 7.10 -8.00
N ASN A 117 -8.66 8.32 -8.33
CA ASN A 117 -7.86 9.53 -8.14
C ASN A 117 -7.70 9.84 -6.64
N LEU A 118 -8.76 9.75 -5.84
CA LEU A 118 -8.68 9.90 -4.38
C LEU A 118 -7.75 8.87 -3.73
N TRP A 119 -7.77 7.62 -4.21
CA TRP A 119 -6.90 6.57 -3.66
C TRP A 119 -5.43 6.79 -4.01
N LYS A 120 -5.14 7.25 -5.23
CA LYS A 120 -3.79 7.70 -5.64
C LYS A 120 -3.33 8.86 -4.77
N GLU A 121 -4.17 9.88 -4.57
CA GLU A 121 -3.85 11.04 -3.75
C GLU A 121 -3.54 10.63 -2.30
N LYS A 122 -4.39 9.77 -1.71
CA LYS A 122 -4.18 9.24 -0.35
C LYS A 122 -2.89 8.43 -0.25
N PHE A 123 -2.58 7.62 -1.26
CA PHE A 123 -1.34 6.85 -1.29
C PHE A 123 -0.11 7.75 -1.40
N SER A 124 -0.16 8.76 -2.27
CA SER A 124 0.88 9.79 -2.41
C SER A 124 1.10 10.53 -1.09
N LEU A 125 0.02 10.88 -0.38
CA LEU A 125 0.11 11.55 0.91
C LEU A 125 0.76 10.68 1.99
N ILE A 126 0.39 9.40 2.07
CA ILE A 126 1.01 8.44 3.00
C ILE A 126 2.50 8.28 2.71
N LYS A 127 2.87 8.23 1.42
CA LYS A 127 4.26 8.15 1.00
C LYS A 127 5.04 9.40 1.44
N LEU A 128 4.48 10.58 1.19
CA LEU A 128 5.09 11.85 1.57
C LEU A 128 5.28 11.97 3.10
N GLN A 129 4.28 11.56 3.87
CA GLN A 129 4.37 11.58 5.33
C GLN A 129 5.45 10.62 5.86
N ARG A 130 5.58 9.43 5.26
CA ARG A 130 6.66 8.49 5.61
C ARG A 130 8.03 9.05 5.26
N ASP A 131 8.17 9.66 4.08
CA ASP A 131 9.42 10.26 3.63
C ASP A 131 9.82 11.43 4.56
N TYR A 132 8.88 12.29 4.95
CA TYR A 132 9.13 13.36 5.91
C TYR A 132 9.67 12.84 7.25
N ILE A 133 9.03 11.83 7.85
CA ILE A 133 9.48 11.24 9.12
C ILE A 133 10.87 10.63 8.99
N ARG A 134 11.14 9.92 7.89
CA ARG A 134 12.47 9.34 7.63
C ARG A 134 13.52 10.44 7.52
N ASP A 135 13.22 11.50 6.79
CA ASP A 135 14.16 12.60 6.55
C ASP A 135 14.39 13.41 7.85
N GLU A 136 13.37 13.60 8.67
CA GLU A 136 13.48 14.22 10.00
C GLU A 136 14.39 13.41 10.93
N ASN A 137 14.18 12.08 10.99
CA ASN A 137 15.06 11.20 11.76
C ASN A 137 16.51 11.25 11.25
N THR A 138 16.70 11.37 9.94
CA THR A 138 18.03 11.48 9.33
C THR A 138 18.71 12.80 9.72
N ARG A 139 17.98 13.91 9.67
CA ARG A 139 18.47 15.22 10.12
C ARG A 139 18.83 15.21 11.60
N LEU A 140 17.97 14.66 12.45
CA LEU A 140 18.24 14.56 13.89
C LEU A 140 19.51 13.73 14.17
N ALA A 141 19.67 12.58 13.51
CA ALA A 141 20.87 11.77 13.63
C ALA A 141 22.14 12.53 13.20
N GLU A 142 22.06 13.28 12.09
CA GLU A 142 23.15 14.10 11.59
C GLU A 142 23.50 15.24 12.55
N THR A 143 22.52 15.95 13.10
CA THR A 143 22.76 17.01 14.09
C THR A 143 23.45 16.49 15.34
N HIS A 144 23.03 15.31 15.83
CA HIS A 144 23.68 14.69 16.98
C HIS A 144 25.12 14.27 16.66
N ARG A 145 25.37 13.76 15.44
CA ARG A 145 26.72 13.43 14.98
C ARG A 145 27.64 14.66 15.00
N ILE A 146 27.20 15.77 14.42
CA ILE A 146 27.97 17.02 14.36
C ILE A 146 28.27 17.55 15.77
N GLU A 147 27.28 17.50 16.68
CA GLU A 147 27.46 17.96 18.06
C GLU A 147 28.51 17.11 18.80
N MET A 148 28.48 15.78 18.63
CA MET A 148 29.47 14.89 19.23
C MET A 148 30.88 15.15 18.68
N GLU A 149 31.02 15.39 17.38
CA GLU A 149 32.32 15.75 16.78
C GLU A 149 32.85 17.09 17.31
N LYS A 150 31.97 18.08 17.49
CA LYS A 150 32.31 19.38 18.07
C LYS A 150 32.83 19.24 19.50
N GLN A 151 32.14 18.48 20.35
CA GLN A 151 32.58 18.21 21.72
C GLN A 151 33.95 17.50 21.74
N GLN A 152 34.17 16.59 20.80
CA GLN A 152 35.44 15.89 20.69
C GLN A 152 36.59 16.82 20.26
N LEU A 153 36.35 17.73 19.31
CA LEU A 153 37.32 18.74 18.89
C LEU A 153 37.64 19.73 20.03
N GLU A 154 36.64 20.17 20.79
CA GLU A 154 36.84 21.07 21.93
C GLU A 154 37.70 20.42 23.02
N LEU A 155 37.46 19.15 23.31
CA LEU A 155 38.27 18.37 24.24
C LEU A 155 39.73 18.22 23.76
N GLN A 156 39.94 17.98 22.46
CA GLN A 156 41.27 17.93 21.87
C GLN A 156 41.97 19.29 21.96
N HIS A 157 41.26 20.37 21.67
CA HIS A 157 41.78 21.73 21.80
C HIS A 157 42.21 22.05 23.24
N LEU A 158 41.40 21.72 24.24
CA LEU A 158 41.77 21.90 25.66
C LEU A 158 43.01 21.09 26.05
N ARG A 159 43.13 19.85 25.56
CA ARG A 159 44.31 19.01 25.82
C ARG A 159 45.58 19.64 25.27
N LEU A 160 45.55 20.08 24.01
CA LEU A 160 46.69 20.75 23.37
C LEU A 160 47.05 22.05 24.10
N LYS A 161 46.05 22.83 24.52
CA LYS A 161 46.26 24.04 25.31
C LYS A 161 46.95 23.76 26.65
N ASN A 162 46.54 22.70 27.35
CA ASN A 162 47.18 22.29 28.59
C ASN A 162 48.63 21.85 28.35
N GLN A 163 48.90 21.07 27.30
CA GLN A 163 50.27 20.68 26.93
C GLN A 163 51.16 21.88 26.62
N LEU A 164 50.62 22.90 25.94
CA LEU A 164 51.37 24.11 25.64
C LEU A 164 51.72 24.88 26.93
N LEU A 165 50.76 25.01 27.85
CA LEU A 165 50.98 25.65 29.14
C LEU A 165 52.01 24.90 29.99
N GLU A 166 51.99 23.57 29.98
CA GLU A 166 52.99 22.75 30.67
C GLU A 166 54.40 23.01 30.14
N LEU A 167 54.56 23.07 28.81
CA LEU A 167 55.84 23.39 28.18
C LEU A 167 56.32 24.81 28.52
N GLU A 168 55.42 25.80 28.52
CA GLU A 168 55.74 27.19 28.85
C GLU A 168 56.18 27.34 30.31
N ILE A 169 55.52 26.63 31.24
CA ILE A 169 55.93 26.55 32.65
C ILE A 169 57.32 25.89 32.78
N GLU A 170 57.57 24.79 32.07
CA GLU A 170 58.86 24.10 32.06
C GLU A 170 59.98 25.01 31.54
N GLU A 171 59.71 25.81 30.51
CA GLU A 171 60.67 26.74 29.94
C GLU A 171 60.97 27.90 30.89
N LEU A 172 59.95 28.47 31.54
CA LEU A 172 60.12 29.50 32.57
C LEU A 172 60.93 28.99 33.76
N LYS A 173 60.70 27.75 34.20
CA LYS A 173 61.50 27.11 35.27
C LYS A 173 62.97 26.92 34.91
N LYS A 174 63.31 26.73 33.63
CA LYS A 174 64.69 26.60 33.16
C LYS A 174 65.41 27.94 33.04
N ARG A 175 64.67 29.04 32.93
CA ARG A 175 65.20 30.40 32.72
C ARG A 175 65.38 31.19 34.02
N GLY A 176 64.74 30.78 35.11
CA GLY A 176 64.94 31.33 36.47
C GLY A 176 65.93 30.50 37.27
#